data_AF-A0A7S2IC30-F1
#
_entry.id   AF-A0A7S2IC30-F1
#
_cell.length_a   1.000
_cell.length_b   1.000
_cell.length_c   1.000
_cell.angle_alpha   90.00
_cell.angle_beta   90.00
_cell.angle_gamma   90.00
#
_symmetry.space_group_name_H-M   'P 1'
#
loop_
_entity.id
_entity.type
_entity.pdbx_description
1 polymer ?
#
loop_
_entity_poly.entity_id
_entity_poly.type
_entity_poly.pdbx_seq_one_letter_code
_entity_poly.pdbx_strand_id
1 'polypeptide(L)'
;DEGSQMRTPDMQPPPESLFIFNAANAVLRREARAEENDRIDSYMRVPEAPRALRWEEARFSALPVLATVRAVVEEIRPYGVFVGFPVSSIARQSIGEDSLVRGFCENRELGDYRDGLVVGTPVAVKILRLDSDAQRAYVSVIQSEPPWIGATERSRRREIRTSRPTDSVAEDL
;
A
#
# COMPACT_ATOMS: atom_id res chain seq x y z
N ASP A 1 -86.78 12.49 -13.54
CA ASP A 1 -85.75 11.45 -13.48
C ASP A 1 -85.29 11.05 -14.87
N GLU A 2 -84.34 11.81 -15.42
CA GLU A 2 -83.64 11.46 -16.66
C GLU A 2 -82.16 11.35 -16.35
N GLY A 3 -81.70 10.11 -16.13
CA GLY A 3 -80.31 9.78 -15.86
C GLY A 3 -79.50 9.77 -17.16
N SER A 4 -78.72 10.83 -17.38
CA SER A 4 -77.69 10.87 -18.41
C SER A 4 -76.56 9.89 -18.07
N GLN A 5 -76.56 8.73 -18.70
CA GLN A 5 -75.43 7.81 -18.69
C GLN A 5 -74.33 8.36 -19.61
N MET A 6 -73.26 8.89 -19.02
CA MET A 6 -72.03 9.23 -19.73
C MET A 6 -71.40 7.95 -20.27
N ARG A 7 -71.40 7.80 -21.61
CA ARG A 7 -70.64 6.77 -22.29
C ARG A 7 -69.15 7.07 -22.14
N THR A 8 -68.43 6.20 -21.45
CA THR A 8 -66.96 6.21 -21.43
C THR A 8 -66.44 5.92 -22.84
N PRO A 9 -65.48 6.71 -23.36
CA PRO A 9 -64.88 6.46 -24.65
C PRO A 9 -64.09 5.15 -24.63
N ASP A 10 -64.23 4.35 -25.68
CA ASP A 10 -63.43 3.16 -25.94
C ASP A 10 -61.95 3.56 -26.00
N MET A 11 -61.19 3.24 -24.95
CA MET A 11 -59.74 3.34 -24.99
C MET A 11 -59.21 2.21 -25.86
N GLN A 12 -58.78 2.56 -27.07
CA GLN A 12 -58.01 1.66 -27.92
C GLN A 12 -56.75 1.21 -27.16
N PRO A 13 -56.48 -0.10 -27.06
CA PRO A 13 -55.26 -0.57 -26.44
C PRO A 13 -54.05 -0.04 -27.23
N PRO A 14 -52.95 0.33 -26.54
CA PRO A 14 -51.76 0.84 -27.22
C PRO A 14 -51.24 -0.20 -28.21
N PRO A 15 -50.73 0.24 -29.38
CA PRO A 15 -50.26 -0.68 -30.41
C PRO A 15 -49.13 -1.57 -29.88
N GLU A 16 -49.14 -2.85 -30.27
CA GLU A 16 -48.18 -3.86 -29.78
C GLU A 16 -46.70 -3.45 -29.97
N SER A 17 -46.41 -2.59 -30.94
CA SER A 17 -45.08 -2.03 -31.19
C SER A 17 -44.52 -1.22 -30.02
N LEU A 18 -45.38 -0.58 -29.21
CA LEU A 18 -44.99 0.19 -28.02
C LEU A 18 -44.52 -0.72 -26.88
N PHE A 19 -45.05 -1.95 -26.78
CA PHE A 19 -44.62 -2.93 -25.78
C PHE A 19 -43.22 -3.47 -26.08
N ILE A 20 -42.92 -3.75 -27.35
CA ILE A 20 -41.62 -4.25 -27.78
C ILE A 20 -40.54 -3.17 -27.54
N PHE A 21 -40.84 -1.92 -27.86
CA PHE A 21 -39.91 -0.80 -27.67
C PHE A 21 -39.62 -0.54 -26.19
N ASN A 22 -40.63 -0.64 -25.32
CA ASN A 22 -40.48 -0.49 -23.87
C ASN A 22 -39.70 -1.65 -23.23
N ALA A 23 -39.89 -2.88 -23.71
CA ALA A 23 -39.15 -4.05 -23.25
C ALA A 23 -37.65 -3.95 -23.63
N ALA A 24 -37.35 -3.55 -24.87
CA ALA A 24 -35.97 -3.35 -25.32
C ALA A 24 -35.24 -2.25 -24.52
N ASN A 25 -35.93 -1.14 -24.24
CA ASN A 25 -35.39 -0.06 -23.40
C ASN A 25 -35.16 -0.50 -21.95
N ALA A 26 -35.98 -1.41 -21.42
CA ALA A 26 -35.80 -1.94 -20.08
C ALA A 26 -34.56 -2.83 -19.95
N VAL A 27 -34.25 -3.63 -20.99
CA VAL A 27 -33.04 -4.47 -21.02
C VAL A 27 -31.78 -3.61 -21.09
N LEU A 28 -31.73 -2.63 -21.99
CA LEU A 28 -30.59 -1.70 -22.13
C LEU A 28 -30.29 -0.94 -20.83
N ARG A 29 -31.32 -0.50 -20.11
CA ARG A 29 -31.16 0.17 -18.81
C ARG A 29 -30.65 -0.77 -17.71
N ARG A 30 -30.92 -2.08 -17.83
CA ARG A 30 -30.49 -3.09 -16.86
C ARG A 30 -29.01 -3.45 -17.07
N GLU A 31 -28.59 -3.58 -18.32
CA GLU A 31 -27.19 -3.81 -18.70
C GLU A 31 -26.31 -2.63 -18.33
N ALA A 32 -26.73 -1.39 -18.64
CA ALA A 32 -26.00 -0.19 -18.26
C ALA A 32 -25.80 -0.06 -16.74
N ARG A 33 -26.81 -0.43 -15.94
CA ARG A 33 -26.70 -0.48 -14.47
C ARG A 33 -25.79 -1.60 -13.97
N ALA A 34 -25.73 -2.72 -14.68
CA ALA A 34 -24.85 -3.83 -14.32
C ALA A 34 -23.38 -3.45 -14.56
N GLU A 35 -23.07 -2.83 -15.71
CA GLU A 35 -21.72 -2.30 -15.98
C GLU A 35 -21.31 -1.21 -14.99
N GLU A 36 -22.25 -0.31 -14.65
CA GLU A 36 -22.00 0.74 -13.66
C GLU A 36 -21.75 0.16 -12.26
N ASN A 37 -22.53 -0.84 -11.85
CA ASN A 37 -22.32 -1.54 -10.58
C ASN A 37 -21.01 -2.33 -10.56
N ASP A 38 -20.65 -3.04 -11.64
CA ASP A 38 -19.36 -3.77 -11.73
C ASP A 38 -18.19 -2.80 -11.64
N ARG A 39 -18.33 -1.62 -12.25
CA ARG A 39 -17.33 -0.56 -12.17
C ARG A 39 -17.20 -0.02 -10.75
N ILE A 40 -18.33 0.26 -10.07
CA ILE A 40 -18.35 0.69 -8.67
C ILE A 40 -17.77 -0.39 -7.74
N ASP A 41 -18.12 -1.66 -7.94
CA ASP A 41 -17.57 -2.78 -7.17
C ASP A 41 -16.06 -2.94 -7.40
N SER A 42 -15.56 -2.67 -8.61
CA SER A 42 -14.11 -2.66 -8.86
C SER A 42 -13.39 -1.54 -8.08
N TYR A 43 -14.03 -0.39 -7.88
CA TYR A 43 -13.50 0.73 -7.10
C TYR A 43 -13.70 0.56 -5.58
N MET A 44 -14.71 -0.23 -5.18
CA MET A 44 -15.08 -0.48 -3.77
C MET A 44 -14.53 -1.79 -3.22
N ARG A 45 -13.77 -2.57 -4.02
CA ARG A 45 -13.01 -3.71 -3.50
C ARG A 45 -12.09 -3.21 -2.39
N VAL A 46 -12.53 -3.47 -1.16
CA VAL A 46 -11.79 -3.23 0.07
C VAL A 46 -10.40 -3.81 -0.14
N PRO A 47 -9.33 -3.01 0.04
CA PRO A 47 -7.98 -3.53 -0.10
C PRO A 47 -7.86 -4.75 0.79
N GLU A 48 -7.57 -5.88 0.15
CA GLU A 48 -7.22 -7.14 0.78
C GLU A 48 -6.33 -6.82 1.99
N ALA A 49 -6.66 -7.36 3.17
CA ALA A 49 -5.99 -7.00 4.42
C ALA A 49 -4.47 -6.88 4.22
N PRO A 50 -3.81 -5.86 4.80
CA PRO A 50 -2.40 -5.59 4.54
C PRO A 50 -1.58 -6.86 4.77
N ARG A 51 -1.13 -7.47 3.67
CA ARG A 51 -0.29 -8.67 3.68
C ARG A 51 1.14 -8.26 3.37
N ALA A 52 2.09 -8.97 3.95
CA ALA A 52 3.48 -8.83 3.59
C ALA A 52 3.68 -9.08 2.09
N LEU A 53 4.45 -8.20 1.43
CA LEU A 53 4.85 -8.40 0.04
C LEU A 53 6.01 -9.39 -0.01
N ARG A 54 6.02 -10.27 -1.02
CA ARG A 54 7.20 -11.08 -1.31
C ARG A 54 8.31 -10.21 -1.89
N TRP A 55 9.57 -10.65 -1.78
CA TRP A 55 10.73 -9.94 -2.32
C TRP A 55 10.57 -9.53 -3.80
N GLU A 56 10.00 -10.42 -4.62
CA GLU A 56 9.74 -10.16 -6.04
C GLU A 56 8.62 -9.13 -6.25
N GLU A 57 7.61 -9.11 -5.36
CA GLU A 57 6.48 -8.19 -5.41
C GLU A 57 6.85 -6.78 -4.93
N ALA A 58 7.80 -6.69 -3.99
CA ALA A 58 8.35 -5.44 -3.49
C ALA A 58 9.16 -4.66 -4.55
N ARG A 59 9.42 -5.29 -5.73
CA ARG A 59 10.24 -4.73 -6.82
C ARG A 59 11.58 -4.21 -6.32
N PHE A 60 12.15 -4.90 -5.35
CA PHE A 60 13.35 -4.41 -4.68
C PHE A 60 14.60 -4.45 -5.58
N SER A 61 14.60 -5.32 -6.59
CA SER A 61 15.57 -5.28 -7.70
C SER A 61 15.55 -3.96 -8.49
N ALA A 62 14.48 -3.17 -8.38
CA ALA A 62 14.38 -1.85 -8.97
C ALA A 62 14.83 -0.73 -8.02
N LEU A 63 15.25 -1.04 -6.79
CA LEU A 63 15.82 -0.01 -5.94
C LEU A 63 17.14 0.47 -6.55
N PRO A 64 17.28 1.78 -6.80
CA PRO A 64 18.48 2.31 -7.41
C PRO A 64 19.64 2.22 -6.43
N VAL A 65 20.57 1.31 -6.70
CA VAL A 65 21.84 1.23 -5.98
C VAL A 65 22.54 2.59 -6.07
N LEU A 66 23.15 3.01 -4.97
CA LEU A 66 23.73 4.34 -4.71
C LEU A 66 22.72 5.48 -4.52
N ALA A 67 21.42 5.24 -4.62
CA ALA A 67 20.43 6.27 -4.29
C ALA A 67 20.22 6.36 -2.77
N THR A 68 19.95 7.59 -2.32
CA THR A 68 19.46 7.85 -0.97
C THR A 68 17.94 7.70 -0.95
N VAL A 69 17.45 6.87 -0.05
CA VAL A 69 16.02 6.64 0.18
C VAL A 69 15.66 6.93 1.64
N ARG A 70 14.37 7.19 1.88
CA ARG A 70 13.86 7.26 3.25
C ARG A 70 13.55 5.85 3.73
N ALA A 71 13.91 5.57 4.97
CA ALA A 71 13.64 4.32 5.64
C ALA A 71 13.22 4.60 7.09
N VAL A 72 12.73 3.58 7.80
CA VAL A 72 12.36 3.67 9.21
C VAL A 72 13.12 2.60 9.96
N VAL A 73 13.73 2.95 11.10
CA VAL A 73 14.42 1.97 11.94
C VAL A 73 13.40 0.96 12.49
N GLU A 74 13.58 -0.31 12.18
CA GLU A 74 12.71 -1.38 12.68
C GLU A 74 13.32 -2.12 13.87
N GLU A 75 14.64 -2.31 13.86
CA GLU A 75 15.31 -3.18 14.83
C GLU A 75 16.76 -2.74 15.01
N ILE A 76 17.22 -2.69 16.26
CA ILE A 76 18.60 -2.30 16.61
C ILE A 76 19.27 -3.49 17.27
N ARG A 77 20.46 -3.84 16.78
CA ARG A 77 21.27 -4.98 17.25
C ARG A 77 22.70 -4.53 17.57
N PRO A 78 23.47 -5.33 18.33
CA PRO A 78 24.86 -5.01 18.64
C PRO A 78 25.75 -4.82 17.40
N TYR A 79 25.46 -5.53 16.30
CA TYR A 79 26.25 -5.51 15.05
C TYR A 79 25.74 -4.52 13.99
N GLY A 80 24.52 -3.98 14.14
CA GLY A 80 23.96 -3.03 13.19
C GLY A 80 22.50 -2.72 13.42
N VAL A 81 21.89 -2.07 12.43
CA VAL A 81 20.51 -1.59 12.49
C VAL A 81 19.76 -2.08 11.25
N PHE A 82 18.56 -2.61 11.46
CA PHE A 82 17.64 -2.93 10.39
C PHE A 82 16.65 -1.80 10.17
N VAL A 83 16.41 -1.50 8.90
CA VAL A 83 15.50 -0.45 8.46
C VAL A 83 14.45 -1.02 7.49
N GLY A 84 13.21 -0.59 7.64
CA GLY A 84 12.12 -0.86 6.71
C GLY A 84 12.02 0.25 5.68
N PHE A 85 11.68 -0.12 4.44
CA PHE A 85 11.44 0.86 3.37
C PHE A 85 9.94 1.12 3.26
N PRO A 86 9.50 2.40 3.26
CA PRO A 86 8.10 2.72 3.03
C PRO A 86 7.75 2.45 1.56
N VAL A 87 6.98 1.38 1.30
CA VAL A 87 6.47 1.09 -0.04
C VAL A 87 5.17 1.87 -0.25
N SER A 88 5.26 2.98 -0.97
CA SER A 88 4.08 3.64 -1.52
C SER A 88 3.60 2.88 -2.75
N SER A 89 2.69 1.93 -2.56
CA SER A 89 2.04 1.28 -3.70
C SER A 89 1.03 2.24 -4.31
N ILE A 90 1.47 3.01 -5.32
CA ILE A 90 0.61 3.88 -6.14
C ILE A 90 -0.55 3.07 -6.75
N ALA A 91 -0.33 1.77 -7.02
CA ALA A 91 -1.31 0.88 -7.63
C ALA A 91 -2.38 0.33 -6.68
N ARG A 92 -2.16 0.35 -5.35
CA ARG A 92 -3.10 -0.26 -4.39
C ARG A 92 -3.75 0.71 -3.40
N GLN A 93 -3.40 2.01 -3.42
CA GLN A 93 -3.85 3.02 -2.43
C GLN A 93 -3.67 2.59 -0.96
N SER A 94 -2.96 1.50 -0.70
CA SER A 94 -2.68 0.96 0.63
C SER A 94 -1.19 1.16 0.89
N ILE A 95 -0.87 2.03 1.85
CA ILE A 95 0.47 2.10 2.45
C ILE A 95 0.56 0.88 3.38
N GLY A 96 1.05 -0.24 2.86
CA GLY A 96 1.37 -1.41 3.68
C GLY A 96 2.77 -1.25 4.27
N GLU A 97 2.94 -1.59 5.55
CA GLU A 97 4.28 -1.80 6.13
C GLU A 97 4.88 -3.05 5.47
N ASP A 98 5.95 -2.86 4.71
CA ASP A 98 6.59 -3.93 3.94
C ASP A 98 7.50 -4.77 4.85
N SER A 99 6.89 -5.72 5.55
CA SER A 99 7.57 -6.47 6.64
C SER A 99 8.65 -7.46 6.22
N LEU A 100 8.81 -7.78 4.93
CA LEU A 100 9.76 -8.81 4.48
C LEU A 100 11.02 -8.27 3.83
N VAL A 101 11.05 -6.97 3.49
CA VAL A 101 12.20 -6.40 2.82
C VAL A 101 12.90 -5.38 3.70
N ARG A 102 14.00 -5.82 4.31
CA ARG A 102 14.77 -5.02 5.27
C ARG A 102 16.10 -4.57 4.68
N GLY A 103 16.41 -3.31 4.95
CA GLY A 103 17.75 -2.76 4.82
C GLY A 103 18.54 -3.09 6.08
N PHE A 104 19.82 -3.37 5.93
CA PHE A 104 20.75 -3.59 7.02
C PHE A 104 21.88 -2.56 6.93
N CYS A 105 22.10 -1.85 8.01
CA CYS A 105 23.15 -0.87 8.18
C CYS A 105 24.14 -1.37 9.23
N GLU A 106 25.37 -1.67 8.82
CA GLU A 106 26.43 -2.07 9.73
C GLU A 106 26.85 -0.91 10.63
N ASN A 107 27.37 -1.19 11.83
CA ASN A 107 27.80 -0.14 12.76
C ASN A 107 28.78 0.88 12.14
N ARG A 108 29.69 0.43 11.28
CA ARG A 108 30.64 1.32 10.58
C ARG A 108 29.96 2.30 9.62
N GLU A 109 28.79 1.94 9.11
CA GLU A 109 27.98 2.75 8.18
C GLU A 109 26.96 3.63 8.93
N LEU A 110 26.85 3.51 10.26
CA LEU A 110 26.07 4.38 11.13
C LEU A 110 26.87 5.60 11.60
N GLY A 111 28.18 5.47 11.80
CA GLY A 111 29.03 6.54 12.35
C GLY A 111 28.50 7.07 13.68
N ASP A 112 28.53 8.39 13.86
CA ASP A 112 28.10 9.07 15.09
C ASP A 112 26.58 9.06 15.30
N TYR A 113 25.81 8.63 14.30
CA TYR A 113 24.35 8.60 14.38
C TYR A 113 23.82 7.48 15.27
N ARG A 114 24.65 6.48 15.60
CA ARG A 114 24.25 5.27 16.33
C ARG A 114 23.48 5.56 17.62
N ASP A 115 23.99 6.50 18.43
CA ASP A 115 23.43 6.80 19.76
C ASP A 115 22.10 7.55 19.69
N GLY A 116 21.78 8.15 18.54
CA GLY A 116 20.53 8.88 18.29
C GLY A 116 19.42 8.04 17.67
N LEU A 117 19.69 6.78 17.31
CA LEU A 117 18.72 5.92 16.64
C LEU A 117 17.82 5.20 17.65
N VAL A 118 16.52 5.23 17.37
CA VAL A 118 15.48 4.53 18.12
C VAL A 118 14.58 3.83 17.11
N VAL A 119 13.98 2.70 17.49
CA VAL A 119 12.98 2.03 16.65
C VAL A 119 11.82 2.99 16.36
N GLY A 120 11.40 3.04 15.11
CA GLY A 120 10.40 3.97 14.57
C GLY A 120 10.99 5.29 14.07
N THR A 121 12.28 5.56 14.27
CA THR A 121 12.91 6.78 13.77
C THR A 121 13.01 6.78 12.24
N PRO A 122 12.51 7.80 11.55
CA PRO A 122 12.74 7.95 10.11
C PRO A 122 14.19 8.37 9.85
N VAL A 123 14.84 7.66 8.93
CA VAL A 123 16.25 7.86 8.56
C VAL A 123 16.41 7.99 7.05
N ALA A 124 17.42 8.75 6.61
CA ALA A 124 17.87 8.73 5.22
C ALA A 124 19.02 7.72 5.10
N VAL A 125 18.91 6.80 4.15
CA VAL A 125 19.92 5.76 3.93
C VAL A 125 20.28 5.67 2.45
N LYS A 126 21.57 5.55 2.16
CA LYS A 126 22.07 5.24 0.82
C LYS A 126 22.10 3.74 0.63
N ILE A 127 21.55 3.26 -0.47
CA ILE A 127 21.59 1.85 -0.83
C ILE A 127 22.97 1.53 -1.39
N LEU A 128 23.75 0.68 -0.73
CA LEU A 128 25.10 0.34 -1.17
C LEU A 128 25.10 -0.86 -2.11
N ARG A 129 24.38 -1.92 -1.75
CA ARG A 129 24.23 -3.13 -2.55
C ARG A 129 22.95 -3.86 -2.20
N LEU A 130 22.49 -4.70 -3.11
CA LEU A 130 21.39 -5.62 -2.91
C LEU A 130 21.93 -7.04 -2.88
N ASP A 131 21.47 -7.82 -1.92
CA ASP A 131 21.80 -9.23 -1.75
C ASP A 131 20.53 -10.03 -1.98
N SER A 132 20.42 -10.65 -3.16
CA SER A 132 19.23 -11.40 -3.57
C SER A 132 19.07 -12.70 -2.78
N ASP A 133 20.19 -13.30 -2.38
CA ASP A 133 20.21 -14.61 -1.73
C ASP A 133 19.80 -14.46 -0.26
N ALA A 134 20.34 -13.43 0.41
CA ALA A 134 19.94 -13.07 1.76
C ALA A 134 18.66 -12.21 1.83
N GLN A 135 18.07 -11.85 0.67
CA GLN A 135 16.92 -10.96 0.56
C GLN A 135 17.09 -9.68 1.42
N ARG A 136 18.20 -8.98 1.20
CA ARG A 136 18.61 -7.84 2.05
C ARG A 136 19.23 -6.71 1.24
N ALA A 137 18.87 -5.45 1.53
CA ALA A 137 19.68 -4.30 1.10
C ALA A 137 20.75 -4.01 2.14
N TYR A 138 21.98 -3.79 1.71
CA TYR A 138 22.99 -3.17 2.56
C TYR A 138 22.93 -1.67 2.34
N VAL A 139 22.81 -0.92 3.44
CA VAL A 139 22.60 0.51 3.40
C VAL A 139 23.60 1.25 4.28
N SER A 140 23.71 2.56 4.05
CA SER A 140 24.58 3.44 4.84
C SER A 140 23.88 4.73 5.22
N VAL A 141 23.97 5.11 6.49
CA VAL A 141 23.47 6.40 6.98
C VAL A 141 24.51 7.48 6.73
N ILE A 142 25.79 7.20 6.98
CA ILE A 142 26.87 8.20 6.82
C ILE A 142 27.07 8.65 5.38
N GLN A 143 26.79 7.78 4.40
CA GLN A 143 26.92 8.08 2.97
C GLN A 143 25.63 8.68 2.38
N SER A 144 24.59 8.89 3.18
CA SER A 144 23.31 9.43 2.70
C SER A 144 23.44 10.89 2.28
N GLU A 145 22.75 11.25 1.19
CA GLU A 145 22.67 12.60 0.65
C GLU A 145 21.21 13.00 0.42
N PRO A 146 20.69 14.04 1.11
CA PRO A 146 21.37 14.82 2.16
C PRO A 146 21.65 13.96 3.41
N PRO A 147 22.68 14.32 4.20
CA PRO A 147 22.98 13.61 5.44
C PRO A 147 21.76 13.62 6.36
N TRP A 148 21.55 12.52 7.08
CA TRP A 148 20.49 12.45 8.07
C TRP A 148 20.77 13.42 9.21
N ILE A 149 20.05 14.54 9.21
CA ILE A 149 20.00 15.45 10.34
C ILE A 149 19.01 14.83 11.30
N GLY A 150 19.51 14.19 12.36
CA GLY A 150 18.67 13.50 13.34
C GLY A 150 17.45 14.32 13.73
N ALA A 151 16.34 13.65 14.03
CA ALA A 151 15.13 14.33 14.47
C ALA A 151 15.39 14.99 15.83
N THR A 152 15.87 16.24 15.81
CA THR A 152 15.91 17.10 16.98
C THR A 152 14.47 17.28 17.46
N GLU A 153 14.13 16.52 18.49
CA GLU A 153 12.95 16.63 19.33
C GLU A 153 11.56 16.39 18.70
N ARG A 154 10.72 15.72 19.51
CA ARG A 154 9.27 15.53 19.36
C ARG A 154 8.83 14.34 18.51
N SER A 155 9.10 13.13 18.97
CA SER A 155 8.15 12.03 18.77
C SER A 155 8.06 11.19 20.03
N ARG A 156 6.85 11.16 20.60
CA ARG A 156 6.49 10.49 21.84
C ARG A 156 6.97 9.04 21.81
N ARG A 157 7.64 8.62 22.88
CA ARG A 157 7.94 7.22 23.21
C ARG A 157 6.66 6.38 23.04
N ARG A 158 6.51 5.71 21.91
CA ARG A 158 5.64 4.54 21.81
C ARG A 158 6.55 3.38 22.17
N GLU A 159 6.33 2.81 23.35
CA GLU A 159 6.97 1.58 23.78
C GLU A 159 6.59 0.49 22.77
N ILE A 160 7.51 0.13 21.88
CA ILE A 160 7.32 -0.96 20.94
C ILE A 160 7.75 -2.23 21.66
N ARG A 161 6.77 -3.11 21.87
CA ARG A 161 6.96 -4.46 22.41
C ARG A 161 7.98 -5.18 21.54
N THR A 162 9.02 -5.71 22.17
CA THR A 162 10.03 -6.57 21.54
C THR A 162 9.34 -7.80 20.97
N SER A 163 9.07 -7.79 19.66
CA SER A 163 8.69 -9.01 18.95
C SER A 163 9.91 -9.91 18.82
N ARG A 164 9.66 -11.23 18.85
CA ARG A 164 10.66 -12.26 18.54
C ARG A 164 11.45 -11.89 17.27
N PRO A 165 12.76 -12.20 17.22
CA PRO A 165 13.58 -11.95 16.04
C PRO A 165 12.93 -12.62 14.81
N THR A 166 12.75 -11.83 13.75
CA THR A 166 12.18 -12.33 12.48
C THR A 166 13.20 -13.12 11.66
N ASP A 167 14.50 -12.91 11.93
CA ASP A 167 15.61 -13.46 11.15
C ASP A 167 16.62 -14.16 12.08
N SER A 168 16.71 -15.49 11.98
CA SER A 168 17.65 -16.31 12.76
C SER A 168 19.06 -16.35 12.17
N VAL A 169 19.22 -15.95 10.90
CA VAL A 169 20.51 -16.07 10.18
C VAL A 169 21.45 -14.91 10.53
N ALA A 170 20.91 -13.79 11.03
CA ALA A 170 21.71 -12.63 11.39
C ALA A 170 22.48 -12.77 12.71
N GLU A 171 22.20 -13.80 13.54
CA GLU A 171 22.94 -14.03 14.79
C GLU A 171 24.36 -14.58 14.57
N ASP A 172 24.64 -15.15 13.41
CA ASP A 172 25.93 -15.83 13.10
C ASP A 172 27.01 -14.90 12.50
N LEU A 173 26.77 -13.58 12.42
CA LEU A 173 27.68 -12.56 11.87
C LEU A 173 28.21 -11.61 12.95
#